data_AF-A0AAT9IJ00-F1
#
_entry.id   AF-A0AAT9IJ00-F1
#
_cell.length_a   1.000
_cell.length_b   1.000
_cell.length_c   1.000
_cell.angle_alpha   90.00
_cell.angle_beta   90.00
_cell.angle_gamma   90.00
#
_symmetry.space_group_name_H-M   'P 1'
#
loop_
_entity.id
_entity.type
_entity.pdbx_description
1 polymer ?
#
loop_
_entity_poly.entity_id
_entity_poly.type
_entity_poly.pdbx_seq_one_letter_code
_entity_poly.pdbx_strand_id
1 'polypeptide(L)' 'MEVLDSYDSVGVSDQIATWHEVEAGFWVGNAHGRFLGTVEQSPTGWITRDHAGGVVGKYPDAAMARAAIG' A
#
# COMPACT_ATOMS: atom_id res chain seq x y z
N MET A 1 24.99 -34.85 -0.61
CA MET A 1 24.07 -33.90 -1.25
C MET A 1 23.02 -33.57 -0.23
N GLU A 2 23.32 -32.64 0.66
CA GLU A 2 22.40 -32.18 1.70
C GLU A 2 21.73 -30.94 1.14
N VAL A 3 20.47 -31.08 0.74
CA VAL A 3 19.62 -29.96 0.36
C VAL A 3 19.25 -29.25 1.66
N LEU A 4 19.93 -28.14 1.93
CA LEU A 4 19.49 -27.18 2.94
C LEU A 4 18.16 -26.61 2.45
N ASP A 5 17.07 -27.13 3.00
CA ASP A 5 15.76 -26.50 2.97
C ASP A 5 15.88 -25.21 3.79
N SER A 6 16.38 -24.15 3.14
CA SER A 6 16.36 -22.80 3.66
C SER A 6 14.90 -22.36 3.73
N TYR A 7 14.21 -22.78 4.79
CA TYR A 7 13.00 -22.12 5.24
C TYR A 7 13.41 -20.72 5.69
N ASP A 8 13.40 -19.81 4.72
CA ASP A 8 13.48 -18.38 4.95
C ASP A 8 12.43 -18.08 6.01
N SER A 9 12.91 -17.79 7.21
CA SER A 9 12.07 -17.44 8.34
C SER A 9 11.58 -16.03 8.05
N VAL A 10 10.62 -15.89 7.15
CA VAL A 10 10.01 -14.62 6.79
C VAL A 10 9.47 -14.04 8.09
N GLY A 11 10.19 -13.07 8.63
CA GLY A 11 9.85 -12.42 9.88
C GLY A 11 8.46 -11.82 9.73
N VAL A 12 7.47 -12.46 10.35
CA VAL A 12 6.11 -11.94 10.43
C VAL A 12 6.12 -10.78 11.41
N SER A 13 6.53 -9.58 10.98
CA SER A 13 6.33 -8.35 11.75
C SER A 13 6.48 -7.04 10.97
N ASP A 14 6.41 -7.05 9.64
CA ASP A 14 6.18 -5.82 8.86
C ASP A 14 5.10 -6.14 7.82
N GLN A 15 3.88 -5.65 8.03
CA GLN A 15 2.77 -5.92 7.12
C GLN A 15 2.97 -5.08 5.84
N ILE A 16 3.83 -5.54 4.93
CA ILE A 16 4.15 -4.84 3.68
C ILE A 16 2.85 -4.58 2.91
N ALA A 17 2.55 -3.31 2.66
CA ALA A 17 1.45 -2.93 1.80
C ALA A 17 1.77 -3.27 0.34
N THR A 18 0.83 -3.94 -0.30
CA THR A 18 0.85 -4.17 -1.74
C THR A 18 -0.10 -3.19 -2.40
N TRP A 19 0.41 -2.47 -3.39
CA TRP A 19 -0.32 -1.42 -4.09
C TRP A 19 -0.54 -1.80 -5.55
N HIS A 20 -1.80 -1.74 -5.99
CA HIS A 20 -2.19 -2.03 -7.36
C HIS A 20 -2.85 -0.80 -7.98
N GLU A 21 -2.34 -0.36 -9.13
CA GLU A 21 -3.01 0.63 -9.97
C GLU A 21 -4.15 -0.08 -10.71
N VAL A 22 -5.39 0.30 -10.45
CA VAL A 22 -6.58 -0.29 -11.08
C VAL A 22 -7.07 0.56 -12.25
N GLU A 23 -6.85 1.87 -12.17
CA GLU A 23 -7.11 2.84 -13.23
C GLU A 23 -6.01 3.90 -13.19
N ALA A 24 -5.81 4.64 -14.29
CA ALA A 24 -4.76 5.65 -14.36
C ALA A 24 -4.91 6.69 -13.23
N GLY A 25 -3.92 6.75 -12.35
CA GLY A 25 -3.95 7.66 -11.20
C GLY A 25 -4.81 7.16 -10.04
N PHE A 26 -5.26 5.91 -10.01
CA PHE A 26 -6.02 5.35 -8.90
C PHE A 26 -5.44 4.01 -8.44
N TRP A 27 -5.05 3.98 -7.16
CA TRP A 27 -4.35 2.88 -6.53
C TRP A 27 -5.13 2.33 -5.34
N VAL A 28 -5.11 1.01 -5.19
CA VAL A 28 -5.76 0.29 -4.09
C VAL A 28 -4.67 -0.44 -3.30
N GLY A 29 -4.61 -0.18 -1.99
CA GLY A 29 -3.63 -0.74 -1.07
C GLY A 29 -4.21 -1.89 -0.25
N ASN A 30 -3.51 -3.02 -0.18
CA ASN A 30 -3.87 -4.16 0.65
C ASN A 30 -2.65 -4.66 1.43
N ALA A 31 -2.86 -5.13 2.66
CA ALA A 31 -1.85 -5.82 3.45
C ALA A 31 -2.45 -7.07 4.08
N HIS A 32 -1.84 -8.24 3.84
CA HIS A 32 -2.25 -9.52 4.44
C HIS A 32 -3.76 -9.81 4.40
N GLY A 33 -4.40 -9.59 3.24
CA GLY A 33 -5.85 -9.82 3.08
C GLY A 33 -6.74 -8.74 3.71
N ARG A 34 -6.16 -7.66 4.24
CA ARG A 34 -6.87 -6.48 4.71
C ARG A 34 -6.73 -5.35 3.71
N PHE A 35 -7.86 -4.72 3.40
CA PHE A 35 -7.89 -3.46 2.66
C PHE A 35 -7.33 -2.32 3.54
N LEU A 36 -6.32 -1.62 3.04
CA LEU A 36 -5.71 -0.47 3.73
C LEU A 36 -6.39 0.84 3.37
N GLY A 37 -6.72 1.02 2.08
CA GLY A 37 -7.25 2.27 1.56
C GLY A 37 -6.96 2.48 0.09
N THR A 38 -7.19 3.72 -0.36
CA THR A 38 -7.00 4.13 -1.75
C THR A 38 -6.11 5.36 -1.85
N VAL A 39 -5.38 5.46 -2.95
CA VAL A 39 -4.63 6.66 -3.34
C VAL A 39 -5.11 7.09 -4.71
N GLU A 40 -5.67 8.29 -4.81
CA GLU A 40 -6.23 8.83 -6.05
C GLU A 40 -5.48 10.10 -6.47
N GLN A 41 -5.30 10.27 -7.77
CA GLN A 41 -4.75 11.47 -8.35
C GLN A 41 -5.82 12.56 -8.42
N SER A 42 -5.47 13.75 -7.98
CA SER A 42 -6.27 14.96 -8.09
C SER A 42 -5.49 16.04 -8.87
N PRO A 43 -6.16 17.10 -9.36
CA PRO A 43 -5.48 18.20 -10.07
C PRO A 43 -4.38 18.91 -9.27
N THR A 44 -4.34 18.71 -7.96
CA THR A 44 -3.48 19.45 -7.03
C THR A 44 -2.60 18.53 -6.18
N GLY A 45 -2.45 17.26 -6.58
CA GLY A 45 -1.66 16.24 -5.88
C GLY A 45 -2.41 14.92 -5.73
N TRP A 46 -1.99 14.08 -4.80
CA TRP A 46 -2.53 12.75 -4.53
C TRP A 46 -3.26 12.73 -3.20
N ILE A 47 -4.48 12.20 -3.18
CA ILE A 47 -5.30 12.10 -1.98
C ILE A 47 -5.25 10.65 -1.49
N THR A 48 -4.96 10.46 -0.21
CA THR A 48 -4.99 9.16 0.45
C THR A 48 -6.25 9.06 1.28
N ARG A 49 -6.99 7.96 1.11
CA ARG A 49 -8.13 7.59 1.95
C ARG A 49 -7.84 6.26 2.65
N ASP A 50 -8.26 6.14 3.90
CA ASP A 50 -8.17 4.89 4.65
C ASP A 50 -9.26 3.88 4.25
N HIS A 51 -9.21 2.70 4.85
CA HIS A 51 -10.18 1.63 4.67
C HIS A 51 -11.65 2.00 4.99
N ALA A 52 -11.89 3.06 5.76
CA ALA A 52 -13.22 3.57 6.07
C ALA A 52 -13.67 4.68 5.10
N GLY A 53 -12.82 5.06 4.15
CA GLY A 53 -13.04 6.17 3.22
C GLY A 53 -12.70 7.54 3.81
N GLY A 54 -12.12 7.60 5.01
CA GLY A 54 -11.65 8.83 5.63
C GLY A 54 -10.42 9.38 4.92
N VAL A 55 -10.38 10.69 4.66
CA VAL A 55 -9.21 11.33 4.07
C VAL A 55 -8.09 11.37 5.10
N VAL A 56 -6.99 10.65 4.81
CA VAL A 56 -5.78 10.63 5.64
C VAL A 56 -4.93 11.86 5.37
N GLY A 57 -4.83 12.24 4.10
CA GLY A 57 -4.03 13.38 3.71
C GLY A 57 -3.95 13.61 2.22
N LYS A 58 -3.18 14.63 1.86
CA LYS A 58 -2.89 14.99 0.49
C LYS A 58 -1.39 15.22 0.32
N TYR A 59 -0.83 14.63 -0.73
CA TYR A 59 0.60 14.50 -0.94
C TYR A 59 0.98 14.97 -2.36
N PRO A 60 2.21 15.44 -2.58
CA PRO A 60 2.64 15.88 -3.90
C PRO A 60 2.82 14.73 -4.90
N ASP A 61 3.10 13.51 -4.41
CA ASP A 61 3.36 12.33 -5.22
C ASP A 61 2.65 11.07 -4.69
N ALA A 62 2.46 10.10 -5.58
CA ALA A 62 1.80 8.85 -5.25
C ALA A 62 2.59 8.02 -4.22
N ALA A 63 3.93 8.07 -4.22
CA ALA A 63 4.73 7.24 -3.30
C ALA A 63 4.56 7.71 -1.86
N MET A 64 4.60 9.02 -1.60
CA MET A 64 4.28 9.60 -0.30
C MET A 64 2.85 9.31 0.12
N ALA A 65 1.90 9.39 -0.82
CA ALA A 65 0.50 9.08 -0.55
C ALA A 65 0.28 7.62 -0.10
N ARG A 66 0.99 6.68 -0.72
CA ARG A 66 0.96 5.25 -0.38
C ARG A 66 1.62 5.00 0.98
N ALA A 67 2.84 5.51 1.16
CA ALA A 67 3.60 5.39 2.40
C ALA A 67 2.89 5.98 3.64
N ALA A 68 1.91 6.86 3.45
CA ALA A 68 1.12 7.41 4.56
C ALA A 68 0.22 6.39 5.27
N ILE A 69 -0.17 5.29 4.60
CA ILE A 69 -1.06 4.26 5.18
C ILE A 69 -0.51 2.84 5.11
N GLY A 70 0.64 2.65 4.44
CA GLY A 70 1.35 1.37 4.37
C GLY A 70 2.27 1.29 3.16
#